data_AF-A0A7L2R684-F1
#
_entry.id   AF-A0A7L2R684-F1
#
_cell.length_a   1.000
_cell.length_b   1.000
_cell.length_c   1.000
_cell.angle_alpha   90.00
_cell.angle_beta   90.00
_cell.angle_gamma   90.00
#
_symmetry.space_group_name_H-M   'P 1'
#
loop_
_entity.id
_entity.type
_entity.pdbx_description
1 polymer ?
#
loop_
_entity_poly.entity_id
_entity_poly.type
_entity_poly.pdbx_seq_one_letter_code
_entity_poly.pdbx_strand_id
1 'polypeptide(L)' 'RPQDALEITGTFKQCKSNLVKEGFDPGVVRDPLFVRDAARRSYVPLTPDTFAAIRDMRLSL' A
#
# COMPACT_ATOMS: atom_id res chain seq x y z
N ARG A 1 12.48 -1.95 -26.08
CA ARG A 1 13.77 -2.23 -25.40
C ARG A 1 13.43 -2.42 -23.92
N PRO A 2 13.75 -3.54 -23.26
CA PRO A 2 13.17 -3.91 -21.97
C PRO A 2 13.84 -3.19 -20.77
N GLN A 3 14.05 -1.88 -20.90
CA GLN A 3 14.79 -1.05 -19.94
C GLN A 3 13.95 0.10 -19.36
N ASP A 4 12.64 0.12 -19.62
CA ASP A 4 11.71 1.11 -19.05
C ASP A 4 11.18 0.70 -17.66
N ALA A 5 11.45 -0.55 -17.25
CA ALA A 5 11.24 -1.03 -15.89
C ALA A 5 12.60 -1.35 -15.26
N LEU A 6 13.47 -0.33 -15.13
CA LEU A 6 14.43 -0.37 -14.03
C LEU A 6 13.59 -0.38 -12.75
N GLU A 7 13.17 -1.57 -12.31
CA GLU A 7 12.72 -1.77 -10.95
C GLU A 7 13.81 -1.19 -10.07
N ILE A 8 13.51 -0.05 -9.46
CA ILE A 8 14.31 0.50 -8.40
C ILE A 8 14.30 -0.61 -7.36
N THR A 9 15.35 -1.41 -7.28
CA THR A 9 15.63 -2.28 -6.14
C THR A 9 16.04 -1.40 -4.97
N GLY A 10 15.18 -0.43 -4.67
CA GLY A 10 15.24 0.37 -3.49
C GLY A 10 15.18 -0.64 -2.36
N THR A 11 16.21 -0.66 -1.53
CA THR A 11 16.15 -1.42 -0.29
C THR A 11 14.83 -1.04 0.39
N PHE A 12 14.11 -2.00 0.97
CA PHE A 12 12.78 -1.82 1.58
C PHE A 12 12.59 -0.49 2.37
N LYS A 13 13.67 0.03 2.96
CA LYS A 13 13.72 1.34 3.63
C LYS A 13 13.37 2.54 2.72
N GLN A 14 13.88 2.60 1.49
CA GLN A 14 13.63 3.69 0.56
C GLN A 14 12.17 3.69 0.11
N CYS A 15 11.63 2.51 -0.27
CA CYS A 15 10.23 2.36 -0.65
C CYS A 15 9.29 2.73 0.51
N LYS A 16 9.59 2.27 1.74
CA LYS A 16 8.80 2.64 2.92
C LYS A 16 8.77 4.15 3.18
N SER A 17 9.91 4.84 3.02
CA SER A 17 9.97 6.30 3.22
C SER A 17 9.07 7.05 2.24
N ASN A 18 9.04 6.62 0.98
CA ASN A 18 8.17 7.21 -0.04
C ASN A 18 6.69 6.93 0.26
N LEU A 19 6.35 5.68 0.60
CA LEU A 19 4.98 5.31 0.96
C LEU A 19 4.43 6.10 2.15
N VAL A 20 5.28 6.37 3.15
CA VAL A 20 4.91 7.23 4.30
C VAL A 20 4.61 8.66 3.84
N LYS A 21 5.41 9.22 2.92
CA LYS A 21 5.16 10.56 2.36
C LYS A 21 3.88 10.62 1.53
N GLU A 22 3.58 9.55 0.81
CA GLU A 22 2.37 9.37 -0.01
C GLU A 22 1.15 8.99 0.85
N GLY A 23 1.32 8.84 2.16
CA GLY A 23 0.24 8.54 3.10
C GLY A 23 -0.38 7.16 2.95
N PHE A 24 0.26 6.25 2.20
CA PHE A 24 -0.30 4.95 1.80
C PHE A 24 -1.66 5.07 1.09
N ASP A 25 -1.93 6.22 0.45
CA ASP A 25 -3.20 6.46 -0.24
C ASP A 25 -3.23 5.69 -1.57
N PRO A 26 -4.17 4.74 -1.77
CA PRO A 26 -4.28 3.97 -3.01
C PRO A 26 -4.63 4.83 -4.25
N GLY A 27 -5.05 6.09 -4.08
CA GLY A 27 -5.21 7.05 -5.16
C GLY A 27 -3.92 7.77 -5.57
N VAL A 28 -2.88 7.71 -4.73
CA VAL A 28 -1.57 8.37 -4.96
C VAL A 28 -0.48 7.35 -5.27
N VAL A 29 -0.44 6.25 -4.51
CA VAL A 29 0.53 5.17 -4.67
C VAL A 29 0.18 4.36 -5.92
N ARG A 30 1.13 4.23 -6.84
CA ARG A 30 0.94 3.49 -8.10
C ARG A 30 0.96 1.98 -7.90
N ASP A 31 1.78 1.50 -6.97
CA ASP A 31 1.93 0.09 -6.70
C ASP A 31 0.74 -0.43 -5.88
N PRO A 32 0.24 -1.65 -6.15
CA PRO A 32 -0.84 -2.25 -5.37
C PRO A 32 -0.49 -2.34 -3.88
N LEU A 33 -1.36 -1.79 -3.04
CA LEU A 33 -1.23 -1.85 -1.59
C LEU A 33 -2.09 -2.95 -1.00
N PHE A 34 -1.58 -3.58 0.05
CA PHE A 34 -2.26 -4.64 0.79
C PHE A 34 -2.13 -4.41 2.29
N VAL A 35 -3.17 -4.81 3.01
CA VAL A 35 -3.24 -4.75 4.47
C VAL A 35 -3.45 -6.15 5.04
N ARG A 36 -2.84 -6.43 6.20
CA ARG A 36 -3.00 -7.68 6.91
C ARG A 36 -4.40 -7.71 7.53
N ASP A 37 -5.19 -8.71 7.18
CA ASP A 37 -6.40 -9.10 7.92
C ASP A 37 -6.01 -10.25 8.87
N ALA A 38 -5.90 -9.93 10.15
CA ALA A 38 -5.49 -10.88 11.18
C ALA A 38 -6.55 -11.96 11.40
N ALA A 39 -7.84 -11.63 11.26
CA ALA A 39 -8.94 -12.57 11.42
C ALA A 39 -8.94 -13.62 10.30
N ARG A 40 -8.72 -13.19 9.05
CA ARG A 40 -8.63 -14.06 7.87
C ARG A 40 -7.24 -14.67 7.68
N ARG A 41 -6.26 -14.24 8.47
CA ARG A 41 -4.84 -14.61 8.34
C ARG A 41 -4.31 -14.43 6.92
N SER A 42 -4.78 -13.38 6.24
CA SER A 42 -4.47 -13.10 4.85
C SER A 42 -4.10 -11.63 4.64
N TYR A 43 -3.61 -11.33 3.44
CA TYR A 43 -3.45 -9.94 2.98
C TYR A 43 -4.57 -9.63 2.01
N VAL A 44 -5.29 -8.53 2.26
CA VAL A 44 -6.38 -8.06 1.42
C VAL A 44 -6.00 -6.75 0.74
N PRO A 45 -6.48 -6.48 -0.49
CA PRO A 45 -6.20 -5.23 -1.17
C PRO A 45 -6.67 -4.01 -0.37
N LEU A 46 -5.84 -2.98 -0.32
CA LEU A 46 -6.22 -1.66 0.19
C LEU A 46 -6.90 -0.87 -0.93
N THR A 47 -8.22 -0.95 -1.01
CA THR A 47 -9.01 -0.17 -1.96
C THR A 47 -9.30 1.22 -1.39
N PRO A 48 -9.73 2.19 -2.21
CA PRO A 48 -10.14 3.50 -1.70
C PRO A 48 -11.21 3.43 -0.61
N ASP A 49 -12.15 2.49 -0.73
CA ASP A 49 -13.23 2.30 0.26
C ASP A 49 -12.70 1.75 1.58
N THR A 50 -11.81 0.73 1.55
CA THR A 50 -11.23 0.17 2.78
C THR A 50 -10.25 1.16 3.41
N PHE A 51 -9.50 1.92 2.61
CA PHE A 51 -8.66 3.02 3.08
C PHE A 51 -9.48 4.09 3.81
N ALA A 52 -10.59 4.55 3.22
CA ALA A 52 -11.49 5.51 3.86
C ALA A 52 -12.08 4.94 5.17
N ALA A 53 -12.48 3.68 5.19
CA ALA A 53 -12.99 3.04 6.40
C ALA A 53 -11.94 2.93 7.51
N ILE A 54 -10.67 2.64 7.19
CA ILE A 54 -9.56 2.62 8.15
C ILE A 54 -9.28 4.04 8.67
N ARG A 55 -9.22 5.03 7.78
CA ARG A 55 -8.99 6.45 8.14
C ARG A 55 -10.06 6.98 9.09
N ASP A 56 -11.31 6.60 8.85
CA ASP A 56 -12.44 6.99 9.69
C ASP A 56 -12.59 6.09 10.94
N MET A 57 -11.65 5.16 11.19
CA MET A 57 -11.67 4.18 12.29
C MET A 57 -12.91 3.27 12.32
N ARG A 58 -13.55 3.03 11.17
CA ARG A 58 -14.72 2.16 11.01
C ARG A 58 -14.38 0.71 10.66
N LEU A 59 -13.12 0.42 10.32
CA LEU A 59 -12.64 -0.90 9.96
C LEU A 59 -11.40 -1.26 10.79
N SER A 60 -11.49 -2.38 11.51
CA SER A 60 -10.36 -3.03 12.18
C SER A 60 -10.05 -4.31 11.41
N LEU A 61 -8.77 -4.51 11.07
CA LEU A 61 -8.26 -5.64 10.29
C LEU A 61 -7.24 -6.44 11.10
#